data_AF-A0A3D5VPM2-F1
#
_entry.id   AF-A0A3D5VPM2-F1
#
_cell.length_a   1.000
_cell.length_b   1.000
_cell.length_c   1.000
_cell.angle_alpha   90.00
_cell.angle_beta   90.00
_cell.angle_gamma   90.00
#
_symmetry.space_group_name_H-M   'P 1'
#
loop_
_entity.id
_entity.type
_entity.pdbx_description
1 polymer ?
#
loop_
_entity_poly.entity_id
_entity_poly.type
_entity_poly.pdbx_seq_one_letter_code
_entity_poly.pdbx_strand_id
1 'polypeptide(L)'
;MQALTAAVLAAFGLYAGSWYFGLVDGNFALLLFVATVVTGVYWVAERFYFLPQRQLAVAALEANDIQRRAELSKMGIAQVDGDISEAKVKLLMQPWWLDWTAG
;
A
#
# COMPACT_ATOMS: atom_id res chain seq x y z
N MET A 1 6.60 0.87 6.05
CA MET A 1 6.39 2.12 5.26
C MET A 1 7.05 3.34 5.88
N GLN A 2 6.74 3.71 7.13
CA GLN A 2 7.24 4.97 7.73
C GLN A 2 8.76 5.15 7.68
N ALA A 3 9.55 4.10 7.96
CA ALA A 3 11.01 4.18 7.88
C ALA A 3 11.53 4.45 6.46
N LEU A 4 10.90 3.86 5.44
CA LEU A 4 11.28 4.05 4.04
C LEU A 4 10.91 5.46 3.57
N THR A 5 9.71 5.94 3.93
CA THR A 5 9.30 7.32 3.69
C THR A 5 10.25 8.32 4.37
N ALA A 6 10.63 8.08 5.62
CA ALA A 6 11.58 8.92 6.34
C ALA A 6 12.96 8.94 5.67
N ALA A 7 13.45 7.79 5.20
CA ALA A 7 14.72 7.71 4.49
C ALA A 7 14.70 8.49 3.17
N VAL A 8 13.61 8.37 2.38
CA VAL A 8 13.42 9.12 1.14
C VAL A 8 13.37 10.62 1.42
N LEU A 9 12.55 11.06 2.37
CA LEU A 9 12.44 12.48 2.74
C LEU A 9 13.75 13.04 3.28
N ALA A 10 14.48 12.26 4.08
CA ALA A 10 15.80 12.64 4.57
C ALA A 10 16.80 12.79 3.42
N ALA A 11 16.80 11.89 2.44
CA ALA A 11 17.68 11.99 1.27
C ALA A 11 17.38 13.26 0.44
N PHE A 12 16.09 13.56 0.18
CA PHE A 12 15.69 14.78 -0.50
C PHE A 12 16.05 16.04 0.30
N GLY A 13 15.78 16.05 1.60
CA GLY A 13 16.07 17.17 2.49
C GLY A 13 17.58 17.43 2.62
N LEU A 14 18.40 16.39 2.72
CA LEU A 14 19.86 16.50 2.75
C LEU A 14 20.39 17.07 1.44
N TYR A 15 19.93 16.55 0.29
CA TYR A 15 20.36 17.06 -1.01
C TYR A 15 19.96 18.54 -1.22
N ALA A 16 18.71 18.90 -0.91
CA ALA A 16 18.23 20.27 -1.00
C ALA A 16 18.98 21.21 -0.05
N GLY A 17 19.26 20.76 1.18
CA GLY A 17 20.06 21.49 2.16
C GLY A 17 21.49 21.72 1.67
N SER A 18 22.17 20.65 1.22
CA SER A 18 23.53 20.75 0.68
C SER A 18 23.62 21.69 -0.52
N TRP A 19 22.60 21.71 -1.39
CA TRP A 19 22.52 22.66 -2.51
C TRP A 19 22.32 24.10 -2.01
N TYR A 20 21.37 24.33 -1.08
CA TYR A 20 21.10 25.67 -0.54
C TYR A 20 22.32 26.30 0.15
N PHE A 21 23.11 25.49 0.87
CA PHE A 21 24.35 25.94 1.52
C PHE A 21 25.57 25.99 0.59
N GLY A 22 25.41 25.65 -0.69
CA GLY A 22 26.51 25.67 -1.67
C GLY A 22 27.59 24.61 -1.46
N LEU A 23 27.27 23.53 -0.73
CA LEU A 23 28.17 22.39 -0.50
C LEU A 23 28.30 21.48 -1.74
N VAL A 24 27.29 21.52 -2.62
CA VAL A 24 27.24 20.78 -3.89
C VAL A 24 26.67 21.67 -4.98
N ASP A 25 27.13 21.46 -6.22
CA ASP A 25 26.52 22.05 -7.40
C ASP A 25 25.15 21.40 -7.64
N GLY A 26 24.10 22.21 -7.61
CA GLY A 26 22.73 21.73 -7.78
C GLY A 26 22.44 21.25 -9.18
N ASN A 27 21.94 20.02 -9.29
CA ASN A 27 21.41 19.47 -10.53
C ASN A 27 19.91 19.16 -10.38
N PHE A 28 19.09 19.95 -11.06
CA PHE A 28 17.64 19.78 -11.02
C PHE A 28 17.18 18.51 -11.74
N ALA A 29 17.83 18.14 -12.85
CA ALA A 29 17.51 16.93 -13.58
C ALA A 29 17.80 15.67 -12.74
N LEU A 30 18.88 15.68 -11.96
CA LEU A 30 19.18 14.61 -11.00
C LEU A 30 18.08 14.49 -9.94
N LEU A 31 17.59 15.60 -9.40
CA LEU A 31 16.52 15.62 -8.42
C LEU A 31 15.25 14.97 -8.98
N LEU A 32 14.82 15.39 -10.18
CA LEU A 32 13.66 14.82 -10.85
C LEU A 32 13.87 13.33 -11.17
N PHE A 33 15.04 12.95 -11.65
CA PHE A 33 15.36 11.56 -11.95
C PHE A 33 15.24 10.68 -10.71
N VAL A 34 15.82 11.09 -9.58
CA VAL A 34 15.69 10.36 -8.31
C VAL A 34 14.24 10.30 -7.86
N ALA A 35 13.47 11.38 -7.99
CA ALA A 35 12.04 11.38 -7.66
C ALA A 35 11.26 10.36 -8.50
N THR A 36 11.48 10.33 -9.82
CA THR A 36 10.85 9.36 -10.71
C THR A 36 11.26 7.93 -10.38
N VAL A 37 12.54 7.68 -10.11
CA VAL A 37 13.03 6.34 -9.73
C VAL A 37 12.39 5.88 -8.42
N VAL A 38 12.34 6.73 -7.40
CA VAL A 38 11.70 6.40 -6.11
C VAL A 38 10.22 6.08 -6.29
N THR A 39 9.49 6.89 -7.07
CA THR A 39 8.08 6.61 -7.39
C THR A 39 7.92 5.29 -8.16
N GLY A 40 8.80 5.01 -9.13
CA GLY A 40 8.79 3.75 -9.88
C GLY A 40 9.05 2.53 -8.99
N VAL A 41 10.01 2.61 -8.07
CA VAL A 41 10.28 1.55 -7.09
C VAL A 41 9.06 1.30 -6.20
N TYR A 42 8.38 2.37 -5.77
CA TYR A 42 7.20 2.26 -4.94
C TYR A 42 6.02 1.60 -5.67
N TRP A 43 5.85 1.92 -6.96
CA TRP A 43 4.89 1.26 -7.83
C TRP A 43 5.17 -0.24 -8.02
N VAL A 44 6.45 -0.60 -8.26
CA VAL A 44 6.88 -2.00 -8.37
C VAL A 44 6.62 -2.74 -7.06
N ALA A 45 6.97 -2.13 -5.93
CA ALA A 45 6.72 -2.71 -4.61
C ALA A 45 5.22 -2.97 -4.37
N GLU A 46 4.34 -2.06 -4.80
CA GLU A 46 2.90 -2.31 -4.77
C GLU A 46 2.53 -3.57 -5.55
N ARG A 47 2.92 -3.60 -6.82
CA ARG A 47 2.43 -4.60 -7.76
C ARG A 47 2.80 -6.02 -7.33
N PHE A 48 4.00 -6.20 -6.78
CA PHE A 48 4.55 -7.52 -6.43
C PHE A 48 4.39 -7.93 -4.97
N TYR A 49 4.29 -6.98 -4.03
CA TYR A 49 4.20 -7.32 -2.61
C TYR A 49 2.83 -6.98 -2.03
N PHE A 50 2.38 -5.73 -2.12
CA PHE A 50 1.19 -5.26 -1.40
C PHE A 50 -0.13 -5.68 -2.05
N LEU A 51 -0.21 -5.72 -3.39
CA LEU A 51 -1.38 -6.18 -4.11
C LEU A 51 -1.69 -7.68 -3.87
N PRO A 52 -0.75 -8.62 -4.05
CA PRO A 52 -1.02 -10.02 -3.75
C PRO A 52 -1.31 -10.24 -2.25
N GLN A 53 -0.66 -9.50 -1.35
CA GLN A 53 -0.93 -9.61 0.09
C GLN A 53 -2.38 -9.22 0.45
N ARG A 54 -2.94 -8.19 -0.19
CA ARG A 54 -4.36 -7.82 0.00
C ARG A 54 -5.31 -8.88 -0.54
N GLN A 55 -5.02 -9.45 -1.71
CA GLN A 55 -5.82 -10.54 -2.27
C GLN A 55 -5.82 -11.78 -1.35
N LEU A 56 -4.65 -12.13 -0.78
CA LEU A 56 -4.54 -13.22 0.18
C LEU A 56 -5.33 -12.95 1.46
N ALA A 57 -5.31 -11.72 1.98
CA ALA A 57 -6.09 -11.34 3.16
C ALA A 57 -7.61 -11.48 2.92
N VAL A 58 -8.08 -11.11 1.73
CA VAL A 58 -9.47 -11.27 1.32
C VAL A 58 -9.84 -12.74 1.18
N ALA A 59 -8.99 -13.55 0.54
CA ALA A 59 -9.21 -14.99 0.43
C ALA A 59 -9.26 -15.68 1.80
N ALA A 60 -8.43 -15.26 2.74
CA ALA A 60 -8.47 -15.76 4.13
C ALA A 60 -9.78 -15.35 4.85
N LEU A 61 -10.25 -14.12 4.64
CA LEU A 61 -11.54 -13.67 5.19
C LEU A 61 -12.71 -14.48 4.63
N GLU A 62 -12.70 -14.77 3.32
CA GLU A 62 -13.71 -15.62 2.66
C GLU A 62 -13.71 -17.04 3.21
N ALA A 63 -12.54 -17.65 3.35
CA ALA A 63 -12.41 -19.00 3.89
C ALA A 63 -12.95 -19.08 5.33
N ASN A 64 -12.65 -18.09 6.17
CA ASN A 64 -13.14 -18.01 7.55
C ASN A 64 -14.67 -17.84 7.60
N ASP A 65 -15.26 -17.03 6.73
CA ASP A 65 -16.71 -16.84 6.68
C ASP A 65 -17.44 -18.11 6.23
N ILE A 66 -16.91 -18.81 5.21
CA ILE A 66 -17.45 -20.10 4.75
C ILE A 66 -17.42 -21.13 5.89
N GLN A 67 -16.31 -21.21 6.63
CA GLN A 67 -16.21 -22.12 7.78
C GLN A 67 -17.23 -21.79 8.87
N ARG A 68 -17.35 -20.51 9.26
CA ARG A 68 -18.36 -20.09 10.25
C ARG A 68 -19.78 -20.38 9.81
N ARG A 69 -20.12 -20.11 8.54
CA ARG A 69 -21.45 -20.43 8.00
C ARG A 69 -21.73 -21.93 8.01
N ALA A 70 -20.72 -22.76 7.70
CA ALA A 70 -20.85 -24.21 7.77
C ALA A 70 -21.07 -24.71 9.21
N GLU A 71 -20.40 -24.12 10.20
CA GLU A 71 -20.62 -24.43 11.62
C GLU A 71 -21.99 -23.98 12.11
N LEU A 72 -22.41 -22.76 11.76
CA LEU A 72 -23.73 -22.21 12.12
C LEU A 72 -24.87 -23.01 11.49
N SER A 73 -24.70 -23.46 10.24
CA SER A 73 -25.64 -24.36 9.56
C SER A 73 -25.77 -25.71 10.28
N LYS A 74 -24.67 -26.30 10.76
CA LYS A 74 -24.71 -27.54 11.59
C LYS A 74 -25.47 -27.34 12.91
N MET A 75 -25.46 -26.13 13.45
CA MET A 75 -26.20 -25.77 14.67
C MET A 75 -27.66 -25.38 14.40
N GLY A 76 -28.14 -25.46 13.15
CA GLY A 76 -29.51 -25.13 12.77
C GLY A 76 -29.80 -23.63 12.67
N ILE A 77 -28.77 -22.78 12.72
CA ILE A 77 -28.90 -21.33 12.58
C ILE A 77 -28.84 -20.99 11.08
N ALA A 78 -30.00 -20.70 10.49
CA ALA A 78 -30.14 -20.46 9.05
C ALA A 78 -29.70 -19.07 8.59
N GLN A 79 -29.63 -18.09 9.50
CA GLN A 79 -29.41 -16.69 9.13
C GLN A 79 -28.23 -16.09 9.89
N VAL A 80 -27.19 -15.76 9.13
CA VAL A 80 -26.03 -15.00 9.60
C VAL A 80 -26.14 -13.63 8.95
N ASP A 81 -26.69 -12.64 9.66
CA ASP A 81 -26.90 -11.27 9.16
C ASP A 81 -25.59 -10.48 8.98
N GLY A 82 -24.42 -11.11 9.13
CA GLY A 82 -23.12 -10.51 8.88
C GLY A 82 -22.79 -10.51 7.39
N ASP A 83 -22.88 -9.35 6.74
CA ASP A 83 -22.36 -9.14 5.38
C ASP A 83 -20.85 -8.84 5.42
N ILE A 84 -20.03 -9.78 4.95
CA ILE A 84 -18.58 -9.58 4.83
C ILE A 84 -18.20 -8.68 3.65
N SER A 85 -19.15 -8.30 2.79
CA SER A 85 -18.88 -7.51 1.58
C SER A 85 -18.22 -6.17 1.91
N GLU A 86 -18.67 -5.47 2.95
CA GLU A 86 -18.05 -4.21 3.38
C GLU A 86 -16.60 -4.42 3.85
N ALA A 87 -16.33 -5.51 4.57
CA ALA A 87 -14.99 -5.84 5.04
C ALA A 87 -14.05 -6.21 3.88
N LYS A 88 -14.55 -6.90 2.85
CA LYS A 88 -13.79 -7.19 1.63
C LYS A 88 -13.44 -5.92 0.87
N VAL A 89 -14.41 -5.01 0.70
CA VAL A 89 -14.19 -3.72 0.02
C VAL A 89 -13.11 -2.92 0.72
N LYS A 90 -13.16 -2.83 2.07
CA LYS A 90 -12.14 -2.15 2.86
C LYS A 90 -10.74 -2.77 2.71
N LEU A 91 -10.64 -4.10 2.60
CA LEU A 91 -9.36 -4.79 2.39
C LEU A 91 -8.80 -4.61 0.97
N LEU A 92 -9.67 -4.51 -0.04
CA LEU A 92 -9.28 -4.33 -1.44
C LEU A 92 -9.02 -2.87 -1.81
N MET A 93 -9.47 -1.91 -1.00
CA MET A 93 -9.27 -0.49 -1.28
C MET A 93 -7.80 -0.18 -1.59
N GLN A 94 -7.60 0.65 -2.61
CA GLN A 94 -6.28 1.15 -2.92
C GLN A 94 -5.84 2.11 -1.82
N PRO A 95 -4.57 2.03 -1.41
CA PRO A 95 -4.04 2.96 -0.44
C PRO A 95 -3.89 4.33 -1.10
N TRP A 96 -4.22 5.38 -0.34
CA TRP A 96 -4.30 6.77 -0.81
C TRP A 96 -3.07 7.29 -1.56
N TRP A 97 -1.88 6.78 -1.30
CA TRP A 97 -0.65 7.22 -1.98
C TRP A 97 -0.59 6.75 -3.43
N LEU A 98 -1.33 5.71 -3.78
CA LEU A 98 -1.36 5.13 -5.12
C LEU A 98 -2.34 5.86 -6.03
N ASP A 99 -3.39 6.44 -5.43
CA ASP A 99 -4.34 7.32 -6.10
C ASP A 99 -3.64 8.50 -6.81
N TRP A 100 -2.43 8.89 -6.35
CA TRP A 100 -1.65 10.01 -6.87
C TRP A 100 -0.61 9.58 -7.92
N THR A 101 -0.42 8.28 -8.14
CA THR A 101 0.58 7.72 -9.08
C THR A 101 -0.03 7.03 -10.31
N ALA A 102 -1.34 6.83 -10.33
CA ALA A 102 -2.07 6.13 -11.40
C ALA A 102 -3.06 7.05 -12.18
N GLY A 103 -2.75 8.35 -12.27
CA GLY A 103 -3.47 9.34 -13.08
C GLY A 103 -2.75 9.67 -14.38
#